data_AF-A0A7V8RKB4-F1
#
_entry.id   AF-A0A7V8RKB4-F1
#
_cell.length_a   1.000
_cell.length_b   1.000
_cell.length_c   1.000
_cell.angle_alpha   90.00
_cell.angle_beta   90.00
_cell.angle_gamma   90.00
#
_symmetry.space_group_name_H-M   'P 1'
#
loop_
_entity.id
_entity.type
_entity.pdbx_description
1 polymer ?
#
loop_
_entity_poly.entity_id
_entity_poly.type
_entity_poly.pdbx_seq_one_letter_code
_entity_poly.pdbx_strand_id
1 'polypeptide(L)'
;MSETDLEMELKAWRLLLEDDAYRLDFPEDYYDTLIRRADELVLHELISLEDWQLLKDAADQAYQLTVEMLSRNQRDCLNVARMRLPRG
;
A
#
# COMPACT_ATOMS: atom_id res chain seq x y z
N MET A 1 23.48 -6.51 -16.96
CA MET A 1 22.38 -7.10 -16.18
C MET A 1 21.19 -7.17 -17.12
N SER A 2 20.55 -8.34 -17.23
CA SER A 2 19.61 -8.63 -18.30
C SER A 2 18.29 -7.90 -18.05
N GLU A 3 17.72 -7.29 -19.08
CA GLU A 3 16.40 -6.62 -19.11
C GLU A 3 15.29 -7.38 -18.35
N THR A 4 15.41 -8.71 -18.31
CA THR A 4 14.55 -9.64 -17.57
C THR A 4 14.52 -9.45 -16.05
N ASP A 5 15.60 -8.98 -15.43
CA ASP A 5 15.68 -8.82 -13.96
C ASP A 5 14.84 -7.62 -13.49
N LEU A 6 14.98 -6.49 -14.18
CA LEU A 6 14.15 -5.30 -13.99
C LEU A 6 12.66 -5.61 -14.21
N GLU A 7 12.32 -6.32 -15.29
CA GLU A 7 10.93 -6.68 -15.57
C GLU A 7 10.31 -7.55 -14.47
N MET A 8 11.10 -8.47 -13.90
CA MET A 8 10.66 -9.32 -12.79
C MET A 8 10.42 -8.50 -11.51
N GLU A 9 11.34 -7.60 -11.15
CA GLU A 9 11.21 -6.79 -9.95
C GLU A 9 10.06 -5.79 -10.06
N LEU A 10 9.89 -5.13 -11.22
CA LEU A 10 8.73 -4.28 -11.48
C LEU A 10 7.42 -5.06 -11.47
N LYS A 11 7.42 -6.31 -11.96
CA LYS A 11 6.25 -7.18 -11.87
C LYS A 11 5.95 -7.55 -10.42
N ALA A 12 6.95 -7.87 -9.61
CA ALA A 12 6.79 -8.15 -8.19
C ALA A 12 6.26 -6.92 -7.42
N TRP A 13 6.73 -5.72 -7.77
CA TRP A 13 6.23 -4.46 -7.22
C TRP A 13 4.77 -4.22 -7.59
N ARG A 14 4.39 -4.42 -8.87
CA ARG A 14 2.99 -4.30 -9.32
C ARG A 14 2.07 -5.30 -8.64
N LEU A 15 2.49 -6.56 -8.51
CA LEU A 15 1.71 -7.58 -7.81
C LEU A 15 1.49 -7.21 -6.35
N LEU A 16 2.48 -6.60 -5.69
CA LEU A 16 2.32 -6.08 -4.34
C LEU A 16 1.30 -4.95 -4.30
N LEU A 17 1.34 -4.02 -5.27
CA LEU A 17 0.38 -2.93 -5.36
C LEU A 17 -1.06 -3.44 -5.48
N GLU A 18 -1.27 -4.53 -6.22
CA GLU A 18 -2.57 -5.17 -6.44
C GLU A 18 -3.05 -6.07 -5.27
N ASP A 19 -2.24 -6.27 -4.22
CA ASP A 19 -2.61 -7.11 -3.08
C ASP A 19 -3.59 -6.39 -2.14
N ASP A 20 -4.88 -6.50 -2.45
CA ASP A 20 -5.97 -5.91 -1.66
C ASP A 20 -6.04 -6.46 -0.23
N ALA A 21 -5.70 -7.74 -0.01
CA ALA A 21 -5.79 -8.34 1.31
C ALA A 21 -4.75 -7.72 2.23
N TYR A 22 -3.50 -7.66 1.77
CA TYR A 22 -2.41 -7.06 2.54
C TYR A 22 -2.62 -5.56 2.74
N ARG A 23 -3.10 -4.85 1.71
CA ARG A 23 -3.43 -3.43 1.76
C ARG A 23 -4.48 -3.10 2.82
N LEU A 24 -5.50 -3.94 2.99
CA LEU A 24 -6.59 -3.71 3.94
C LEU A 24 -6.24 -4.16 5.36
N ASP A 25 -5.47 -5.24 5.51
CA ASP A 25 -5.09 -5.79 6.82
C ASP A 25 -3.98 -4.95 7.49
N PHE A 26 -2.99 -4.52 6.70
CA PHE A 26 -1.84 -3.75 7.19
C PHE A 26 -1.50 -2.56 6.26
N PRO A 27 -2.33 -1.50 6.24
CA PRO A 27 -2.17 -0.40 5.29
C PRO A 27 -0.82 0.34 5.41
N GLU A 28 -0.32 0.52 6.63
CA GLU A 28 0.96 1.20 6.88
C GLU A 28 2.16 0.35 6.42
N ASP A 29 2.16 -0.95 6.77
CA ASP A 29 3.22 -1.91 6.40
C ASP A 29 3.25 -2.17 4.89
N TYR A 30 2.06 -2.24 4.28
CA TYR A 30 1.88 -2.31 2.82
C TYR A 30 2.54 -1.13 2.11
N TYR A 31 2.30 0.10 2.60
CA TYR A 31 2.89 1.30 2.01
C TYR A 31 4.41 1.31 2.19
N ASP A 32 4.91 1.05 3.38
CA ASP A 32 6.36 1.01 3.66
C ASP A 32 7.06 -0.02 2.75
N THR A 33 6.47 -1.20 2.57
CA THR A 33 7.02 -2.25 1.70
C THR A 33 7.06 -1.83 0.23
N LEU A 34 6.04 -1.12 -0.28
CA LEU A 34 6.03 -0.59 -1.64
C LEU A 34 7.13 0.46 -1.86
N ILE A 35 7.29 1.38 -0.91
CA ILE A 35 8.32 2.42 -0.98
C ILE A 35 9.70 1.79 -0.88
N ARG A 36 9.92 0.88 0.07
CA ARG A 36 11.20 0.18 0.24
C ARG A 36 11.64 -0.56 -1.02
N ARG A 37 10.70 -1.26 -1.69
CA ARG A 37 11.01 -1.92 -2.96
C ARG A 37 11.31 -0.94 -4.09
N ALA A 38 10.58 0.19 -4.17
CA ALA A 38 10.90 1.23 -5.14
C ALA A 38 12.29 1.83 -4.89
N ASP A 39 12.63 2.09 -3.61
CA ASP A 39 13.96 2.54 -3.21
C ASP A 39 15.05 1.53 -3.58
N GLU A 40 14.82 0.23 -3.38
CA GLU A 40 15.75 -0.81 -3.83
C GLU A 40 15.97 -0.76 -5.34
N LEU A 41 14.92 -0.57 -6.15
CA LEU A 41 15.04 -0.45 -7.60
C LEU A 41 15.89 0.74 -8.04
N VAL A 42 15.73 1.91 -7.41
CA VAL A 42 16.52 3.10 -7.78
C VAL A 42 17.95 3.00 -7.24
N LEU A 43 18.16 2.42 -6.06
CA LEU A 43 19.48 2.21 -5.46
C LEU A 43 20.34 1.23 -6.27
N HIS A 44 19.70 0.22 -6.88
CA HIS A 44 20.35 -0.73 -7.77
C HIS A 44 20.51 -0.20 -9.22
N GLU A 45 20.16 1.07 -9.47
CA GLU A 45 20.20 1.71 -10.78
C GLU A 45 19.36 0.96 -11.83
N LEU A 46 18.32 0.22 -11.39
CA LEU A 46 17.42 -0.53 -12.25
C LEU A 46 16.37 0.38 -12.89
N ILE A 47 15.97 1.44 -12.19
CA ILE A 47 15.03 2.46 -12.66
C ILE A 47 15.61 3.86 -12.47
N SER A 48 15.09 4.84 -13.22
CA SER A 48 15.46 6.24 -13.03
C SER A 48 14.77 6.83 -11.80
N LEU A 49 15.26 7.99 -11.33
CA LEU A 49 14.60 8.74 -10.26
C LEU A 49 13.18 9.19 -10.68
N GLU A 50 12.96 9.46 -11.97
CA GLU A 50 11.64 9.81 -12.50
C GLU A 50 10.68 8.61 -12.44
N ASP A 51 11.15 7.41 -12.80
CA ASP A 51 10.37 6.18 -12.65
C ASP A 51 10.05 5.88 -11.19
N TRP A 52 11.02 6.07 -10.29
CA TRP A 52 10.82 5.94 -8.85
C TRP A 52 9.74 6.90 -8.34
N GLN A 53 9.75 8.16 -8.80
CA GLN A 53 8.75 9.15 -8.44
C GLN A 53 7.34 8.68 -8.85
N LEU A 54 7.18 8.07 -10.03
CA LEU A 54 5.91 7.51 -10.50
C LEU A 54 5.44 6.33 -9.65
N LEU A 55 6.35 5.41 -9.27
CA LEU A 55 6.03 4.29 -8.37
C LEU A 55 5.58 4.81 -7.01
N LYS A 56 6.29 5.80 -6.47
CA LYS A 56 5.94 6.45 -5.21
C LYS A 56 4.56 7.11 -5.27
N ASP A 57 4.27 7.89 -6.32
CA ASP A 57 2.95 8.53 -6.50
C ASP A 57 1.81 7.49 -6.54
N ALA A 58 2.03 6.37 -7.23
CA ALA A 58 1.06 5.27 -7.28
C ALA A 58 0.85 4.61 -5.90
N ALA A 59 1.91 4.38 -5.13
CA ALA A 59 1.83 3.85 -3.77
C ALA A 59 1.13 4.82 -2.81
N ASP A 60 1.46 6.11 -2.88
CA ASP A 60 0.82 7.18 -2.11
C ASP A 60 -0.68 7.24 -2.42
N GLN A 61 -1.06 7.22 -3.70
CA GLN A 61 -2.46 7.23 -4.09
C GLN A 61 -3.23 6.00 -3.59
N ALA A 62 -2.65 4.80 -3.73
CA ALA A 62 -3.26 3.57 -3.24
C ALA A 62 -3.45 3.60 -1.71
N TYR A 63 -2.45 4.07 -0.97
CA TYR A 63 -2.52 4.20 0.48
C TYR A 63 -3.56 5.23 0.92
N GLN A 64 -3.60 6.42 0.31
CA GLN A 64 -4.60 7.45 0.62
C GLN A 64 -6.02 6.95 0.39
N LEU A 65 -6.27 6.25 -0.73
CA LEU A 65 -7.58 5.65 -1.01
C LEU A 65 -7.96 4.60 0.03
N THR A 66 -7.01 3.77 0.46
CA THR A 66 -7.23 2.76 1.50
C THR A 66 -7.58 3.40 2.84
N VAL A 67 -6.79 4.38 3.29
CA VAL A 67 -7.02 5.09 4.56
C VAL A 67 -8.36 5.81 4.54
N GLU A 68 -8.73 6.43 3.42
CA GLU A 68 -10.03 7.08 3.26
C GLU A 68 -11.17 6.04 3.35
N MET A 69 -11.05 4.92 2.65
CA MET A 69 -12.05 3.84 2.67
C MET A 69 -12.23 3.27 4.07
N LEU A 70 -11.14 2.92 4.75
CA LEU A 70 -11.16 2.37 6.11
C LEU A 70 -11.78 3.38 7.09
N SER A 71 -11.45 4.67 6.95
CA SER A 71 -12.03 5.73 7.77
C SER A 71 -13.54 5.89 7.55
N ARG A 72 -14.01 5.75 6.31
CA ARG A 72 -15.46 5.73 6.01
C ARG A 72 -16.13 4.52 6.66
N ASN A 73 -15.59 3.33 6.44
CA ASN A 73 -16.14 2.09 7.00
C ASN A 73 -16.19 2.08 8.54
N GLN A 74 -15.20 2.68 9.21
CA GLN A 74 -15.23 2.86 10.67
C GLN A 74 -16.36 3.79 11.14
N ARG A 75 -16.70 4.83 10.37
CA ARG A 75 -17.81 5.74 10.68
C ARG A 75 -19.18 5.08 10.49
N ASP A 76 -19.28 4.13 9.57
CA ASP A 76 -20.48 3.35 9.32
C ASP A 76 -20.73 2.27 10.41
N CYS A 77 -19.71 1.91 11.18
CA CYS A 77 -19.83 0.96 12.29
C CYS A 77 -20.41 1.64 13.55
N LEU A 78 -21.43 1.04 14.15
CA LEU A 78 -21.99 1.49 15.43
C LEU A 78 -20.92 1.39 16.53
N ASN A 79 -20.67 2.50 17.24
CA ASN A 79 -19.82 2.50 18.41
C ASN A 79 -20.51 1.76 19.57
N VAL A 80 -20.27 0.44 19.64
CA VAL A 80 -20.82 -0.44 20.68
C VAL A 80 -20.38 -0.05 22.10
N ALA A 81 -19.27 0.69 22.25
CA ALA A 81 -18.88 1.24 23.56
C ALA A 81 -19.87 2.31 24.07
N ARG A 82 -20.68 2.91 23.18
CA ARG A 82 -21.81 3.79 23.55
C ARG A 82 -23.11 3.02 23.78
N MET A 83 -23.19 1.74 23.42
CA MET A 83 -24.34 0.90 23.73
C MET A 83 -24.28 0.47 25.19
N ARG A 84 -25.03 1.17 26.05
CA ARG A 84 -25.25 0.68 27.42
C ARG A 84 -26.28 -0.44 27.37
N LEU A 85 -25.81 -1.68 27.53
CA LEU A 85 -26.70 -2.82 27.75
C LEU A 85 -27.31 -2.71 29.16
N PRO A 86 -28.64 -2.82 29.31
CA PRO A 86 -29.25 -2.89 30.62
C PRO A 86 -28.75 -4.16 31.32
N ARG A 87 -28.13 -3.99 32.50
CA ARG A 87 -27.81 -5.11 33.37
C ARG A 87 -29.13 -5.61 33.96
N GLY A 88 -29.60 -6.74 33.45
CA GLY A 88 -30.68 -7.52 34.06
C GLY A 88 -30.17 -8.33 35.24
#